data_AF-A0A5B7DE76-F1
#
_entry.id   AF-A0A5B7DE76-F1
#
_cell.length_a   1.000
_cell.length_b   1.000
_cell.length_c   1.000
_cell.angle_alpha   90.00
_cell.angle_beta   90.00
_cell.angle_gamma   90.00
#
_symmetry.space_group_name_H-M   'P 1'
#
loop_
_entity.id
_entity.type
_entity.pdbx_description
1 polymer ?
#
loop_
_entity_poly.entity_id
_entity_poly.type
_entity_poly.pdbx_seq_one_letter_code
_entity_poly.pdbx_strand_id
1 'polypeptide(L)'
;MNSSKRGPAYGFKLSSLDTLCDTKSADKKMSLLHYIQDTVRMKFHDLNNFDAELRFIEKAAQVSLENIMTDVNELEKGMEQAKKENDRHRDMRSAEGQAALAVLRDFLSNSEDKLRKLRAETKTAQTAFAEVLEYYGESSRSMAPNTFFAIFLRFTKAYKRCWVK
;
A
#
# COMPACT_ATOMS: atom_id res chain seq x y z
N MET A 1 -0.05 -27.61 19.07
CA MET A 1 0.51 -27.15 17.78
C MET A 1 0.56 -28.33 16.82
N ASN A 2 0.45 -28.09 15.51
CA ASN A 2 0.17 -29.11 14.48
C ASN A 2 0.94 -30.43 14.72
N SER A 3 0.22 -31.56 14.69
CA SER A 3 0.82 -32.87 14.92
C SER A 3 1.78 -33.26 13.79
N SER A 4 2.66 -34.22 14.07
CA SER A 4 3.67 -34.76 13.15
C SER A 4 3.15 -35.19 11.77
N LYS A 5 1.84 -35.41 11.62
CA LYS A 5 1.21 -35.76 10.33
C LYS A 5 1.22 -34.64 9.29
N ARG A 6 1.40 -33.38 9.69
CA ARG A 6 1.44 -32.23 8.76
C ARG A 6 2.85 -31.89 8.25
N GLY A 7 3.87 -32.61 8.71
CA GLY A 7 5.26 -32.35 8.34
C GLY A 7 5.83 -31.04 8.91
N PRO A 8 7.13 -30.79 8.74
CA PRO A 8 7.75 -29.51 9.08
C PRO A 8 7.27 -28.41 8.12
N ALA A 9 6.95 -27.24 8.66
CA ALA A 9 6.63 -26.05 7.87
C ALA A 9 7.81 -25.07 7.92
N TYR A 10 8.28 -24.64 6.75
CA TYR A 10 9.33 -23.62 6.60
C TYR A 10 8.77 -22.20 6.45
N GLY A 11 7.46 -22.08 6.30
CA GLY A 11 6.75 -20.82 6.16
C GLY A 11 5.24 -21.05 6.20
N PHE A 12 4.48 -19.96 6.24
CA PHE A 12 3.03 -19.97 6.19
C PHE A 12 2.53 -18.78 5.38
N LYS A 13 1.34 -18.90 4.79
CA LYS A 13 0.67 -17.81 4.08
C LYS A 13 0.23 -16.72 5.06
N LEU A 14 0.31 -15.45 4.67
CA LEU A 14 -0.01 -14.31 5.53
C LEU A 14 -1.43 -14.36 6.11
N SER A 15 -2.39 -14.91 5.37
CA SER A 15 -3.76 -15.16 5.83
C SER A 15 -3.83 -16.01 7.11
N SER A 16 -2.80 -16.82 7.41
CA SER A 16 -2.72 -17.61 8.64
C SER A 16 -2.70 -16.73 9.90
N LEU A 17 -2.27 -15.47 9.80
CA LEU A 17 -2.30 -14.52 10.92
C LEU A 17 -3.71 -14.30 11.47
N ASP A 18 -4.74 -14.32 10.61
CA ASP A 18 -6.14 -14.16 11.03
C ASP A 18 -6.61 -15.34 11.90
N THR A 19 -6.02 -16.52 11.73
CA THR A 19 -6.41 -17.77 12.43
C THR A 19 -5.79 -17.92 13.83
N LEU A 20 -4.84 -17.06 14.19
CA LEU A 20 -4.16 -17.11 15.50
C LEU A 20 -5.13 -16.85 16.65
N CYS A 21 -6.22 -16.13 16.38
CA CYS A 21 -7.29 -15.91 17.35
C CYS A 21 -8.15 -17.16 17.59
N ASP A 22 -8.24 -18.07 16.62
CA ASP A 22 -9.18 -19.20 16.64
C ASP A 22 -8.66 -20.38 17.45
N THR A 23 -7.33 -20.51 17.53
CA THR A 23 -6.70 -21.53 18.37
C THR A 23 -6.75 -21.07 19.83
N LYS A 24 -7.54 -21.76 20.66
CA LYS A 24 -7.74 -21.43 22.09
C LYS A 24 -7.06 -22.44 23.02
N SER A 25 -6.77 -22.00 24.24
CA SER A 25 -6.44 -22.87 25.37
C SER A 25 -7.59 -23.81 25.70
N ALA A 26 -7.31 -24.89 26.45
CA ALA A 26 -8.32 -25.87 26.85
C ALA A 26 -9.48 -25.24 27.65
N ASP A 27 -9.19 -24.23 28.48
CA ASP A 27 -10.17 -23.47 29.26
C ASP A 27 -10.83 -22.32 28.47
N LYS A 28 -10.48 -22.14 27.19
CA LYS A 28 -10.94 -21.08 26.28
C LYS A 28 -10.69 -19.65 26.76
N LYS A 29 -9.87 -19.44 27.80
CA LYS A 29 -9.56 -18.11 28.34
C LYS A 29 -8.54 -17.35 27.50
N MET A 30 -7.68 -18.05 26.77
CA MET A 30 -6.57 -17.46 26.02
C MET A 30 -6.53 -18.02 24.60
N SER A 31 -6.16 -17.19 23.62
CA SER A 31 -5.85 -17.66 22.27
C SER A 31 -4.34 -17.81 22.05
N LEU A 32 -3.96 -18.47 20.96
CA LEU A 32 -2.56 -18.53 20.53
C LEU A 32 -1.98 -17.13 20.31
N LEU A 33 -2.77 -16.18 19.80
CA LEU A 33 -2.33 -14.78 19.67
C LEU A 33 -1.99 -14.12 21.01
N HIS A 34 -2.78 -14.36 22.06
CA HIS A 34 -2.45 -13.87 23.41
C HIS A 34 -1.14 -14.47 23.91
N TYR A 35 -0.96 -15.78 23.75
CA TYR A 35 0.28 -16.45 24.14
C TYR A 35 1.50 -15.90 23.40
N ILE A 36 1.37 -15.63 22.10
CA ILE A 36 2.43 -15.01 21.29
C ILE A 36 2.73 -13.59 21.81
N GLN A 37 1.69 -12.78 22.07
CA GLN A 37 1.85 -11.42 22.58
C GLN A 37 2.57 -11.39 23.93
N ASP A 38 2.20 -12.28 24.86
CA ASP A 38 2.88 -12.43 26.14
C ASP A 38 4.34 -12.87 25.98
N THR A 39 4.59 -13.82 25.08
CA THR A 39 5.95 -14.32 24.81
C THR A 39 6.84 -13.23 24.22
N VAL A 40 6.33 -12.45 23.25
CA VAL A 40 7.04 -11.31 22.68
C VAL A 40 7.35 -10.28 23.77
N ARG A 41 6.36 -9.94 24.60
CA ARG A 41 6.53 -9.01 25.71
C ARG A 41 7.61 -9.43 26.70
N MET A 42 7.71 -10.72 27.02
CA MET A 42 8.64 -11.22 28.04
C MET A 42 10.03 -11.60 27.50
N LYS A 43 10.15 -11.91 26.21
CA LYS A 43 11.37 -12.49 25.63
C LYS A 43 11.95 -11.72 24.44
N PHE A 44 11.17 -10.86 23.80
CA PHE A 44 11.54 -10.16 22.57
C PHE A 44 11.18 -8.67 22.69
N HIS A 45 11.81 -7.99 23.66
CA HIS A 45 11.48 -6.60 24.01
C HIS A 45 11.59 -5.64 22.83
N ASP A 46 12.53 -5.88 21.91
CA ASP A 46 12.73 -5.05 20.72
C ASP A 46 11.50 -5.04 19.78
N LEU A 47 10.67 -6.07 19.85
CA LEU A 47 9.45 -6.20 19.04
C LEU A 47 8.22 -5.59 19.73
N ASN A 48 8.32 -5.06 20.95
CA ASN A 48 7.15 -4.56 21.68
C ASN A 48 6.46 -3.37 20.99
N ASN A 49 7.19 -2.61 20.18
CA ASN A 49 6.70 -1.43 19.48
C ASN A 49 6.65 -1.60 17.96
N PHE A 50 6.64 -2.84 17.45
CA PHE A 50 6.64 -3.11 16.00
C PHE A 50 5.46 -2.44 15.27
N ASP A 51 4.33 -2.21 15.96
CA ASP A 51 3.16 -1.57 15.39
C ASP A 51 3.39 -0.09 15.06
N ALA A 52 4.33 0.58 15.74
CA ALA A 52 4.73 1.96 15.43
C ALA A 52 5.52 2.04 14.11
N GLU A 53 6.25 0.98 13.76
CA GLU A 53 6.91 0.84 12.47
C GLU A 53 5.89 0.68 11.33
N LEU A 54 4.71 0.12 11.66
CA LEU A 54 3.58 -0.06 10.75
C LEU A 54 2.57 1.11 10.75
N ARG A 55 2.97 2.31 11.20
CA ARG A 55 2.06 3.47 11.38
C ARG A 55 1.21 3.87 10.16
N PHE A 56 1.64 3.58 8.94
CA PHE A 56 0.90 3.92 7.71
C PHE A 56 -0.01 2.80 7.21
N ILE A 57 -0.04 1.64 7.88
CA ILE A 57 -0.75 0.45 7.41
C ILE A 57 -2.25 0.68 7.26
N GLU A 58 -2.85 1.49 8.14
CA GLU A 58 -4.28 1.81 8.08
C GLU A 58 -4.63 2.63 6.84
N LYS A 59 -3.80 3.62 6.50
CA LYS A 59 -3.97 4.39 5.26
C LYS A 59 -3.71 3.52 4.03
N ALA A 60 -2.64 2.72 4.05
CA ALA A 60 -2.28 1.84 2.93
C ALA A 60 -3.37 0.79 2.64
N ALA A 61 -4.07 0.29 3.66
CA ALA A 61 -5.19 -0.64 3.51
C ALA A 61 -6.44 -0.02 2.85
N GLN A 62 -6.53 1.32 2.75
CA GLN A 62 -7.66 2.03 2.14
C GLN A 62 -7.36 2.49 0.71
N VAL A 63 -6.11 2.45 0.28
CA VAL A 63 -5.68 2.97 -1.02
C VAL A 63 -5.84 1.93 -2.12
N SER A 64 -6.46 2.32 -3.23
CA SER A 64 -6.45 1.55 -4.48
C SER A 64 -5.31 2.03 -5.37
N LEU A 65 -4.27 1.21 -5.50
CA LEU A 65 -3.16 1.50 -6.42
C LEU A 65 -3.60 1.46 -7.88
N GLU A 66 -4.59 0.63 -8.21
CA GLU A 66 -5.18 0.54 -9.55
C GLU A 66 -5.87 1.87 -9.94
N ASN A 67 -6.62 2.47 -9.02
CA ASN A 67 -7.25 3.77 -9.26
C ASN A 67 -6.17 4.84 -9.45
N ILE A 68 -5.14 4.87 -8.60
CA ILE A 68 -4.02 5.81 -8.74
C ILE A 68 -3.35 5.67 -10.11
N MET A 69 -3.13 4.44 -10.58
CA MET A 69 -2.55 4.20 -11.91
C MET A 69 -3.45 4.71 -13.02
N THR A 70 -4.76 4.52 -12.88
CA THR A 70 -5.76 5.01 -13.84
C THR A 70 -5.74 6.54 -13.90
N ASP A 71 -5.82 7.19 -12.74
CA ASP A 71 -5.81 8.65 -12.60
C ASP A 71 -4.52 9.25 -13.18
N VAL A 72 -3.35 8.66 -12.90
CA VAL A 72 -2.07 9.11 -13.46
C VAL A 72 -2.04 8.99 -14.99
N ASN A 73 -2.53 7.87 -15.54
CA ASN A 73 -2.60 7.68 -16.99
C ASN A 73 -3.56 8.70 -17.66
N GLU A 74 -4.66 9.04 -17.00
CA GLU A 74 -5.59 10.07 -17.50
C GLU A 74 -4.95 11.46 -17.47
N LEU A 75 -4.24 11.80 -16.40
CA LEU A 75 -3.47 13.05 -16.31
C LEU A 75 -2.38 13.13 -17.40
N GLU A 76 -1.70 12.02 -17.72
CA GLU A 76 -0.75 11.95 -18.83
C GLU A 76 -1.40 12.23 -20.18
N LYS A 77 -2.56 11.61 -20.45
CA LYS A 77 -3.31 11.87 -21.68
C LYS A 77 -3.76 13.34 -21.77
N GLY A 78 -4.27 13.90 -20.67
CA GLY A 78 -4.68 15.30 -20.62
C GLY A 78 -3.52 16.27 -20.84
N MET A 79 -2.35 15.98 -20.26
CA MET A 79 -1.12 16.76 -20.47
C MET A 79 -0.67 16.73 -21.94
N GLU A 80 -0.74 15.56 -22.58
CA GLU A 80 -0.39 15.42 -23.99
C GLU A 80 -1.36 16.20 -24.90
N GLN A 81 -2.65 16.23 -24.56
CA GLN A 81 -3.63 17.06 -25.27
C GLN A 81 -3.34 18.55 -25.12
N ALA A 82 -3.01 19.01 -23.90
CA ALA A 82 -2.64 20.40 -23.64
C ALA A 82 -1.40 20.83 -24.45
N LYS A 83 -0.39 19.95 -24.54
CA LYS A 83 0.81 20.19 -25.38
C LYS A 83 0.46 20.31 -26.85
N LYS A 84 -0.32 19.37 -27.39
CA LYS A 84 -0.77 19.40 -28.79
C LYS A 84 -1.54 20.68 -29.11
N GLU A 85 -2.38 21.15 -28.19
CA GLU A 85 -3.15 22.38 -28.40
C GLU A 85 -2.26 23.63 -28.38
N ASN A 86 -1.26 23.68 -27.50
CA ASN A 86 -0.24 24.73 -27.51
C ASN A 86 0.52 24.76 -28.85
N ASP A 87 0.87 23.60 -29.39
CA ASP A 87 1.61 23.50 -30.65
C ASP A 87 0.74 23.89 -31.85
N ARG A 88 -0.53 23.44 -31.87
CA ARG A 88 -1.51 23.75 -32.92
C ARG A 88 -1.75 25.25 -33.07
N HIS A 89 -1.75 25.97 -31.95
CA HIS A 89 -2.05 27.40 -31.92
C HIS A 89 -0.82 28.29 -31.81
N ARG A 90 0.39 27.75 -31.90
CA ARG A 90 1.65 28.48 -31.67
C ARG A 90 1.79 29.77 -32.50
N ASP A 91 1.25 29.78 -33.72
CA ASP A 91 1.35 30.90 -34.67
C ASP A 91 0.10 31.80 -34.69
N MET A 92 -0.84 31.61 -33.76
CA MET A 92 -2.08 32.38 -33.69
C MET A 92 -1.78 33.85 -33.33
N ARG A 93 -2.20 34.81 -34.16
CA ARG A 93 -1.82 36.23 -34.01
C ARG A 93 -2.88 37.13 -33.38
N SER A 94 -4.09 36.64 -33.13
CA SER A 94 -5.12 37.42 -32.44
C SER A 94 -4.69 37.71 -31.00
N ALA A 95 -5.08 38.87 -30.46
CA ALA A 95 -4.75 39.27 -29.09
C ALA A 95 -5.35 38.28 -28.07
N GLU A 96 -6.58 37.83 -28.32
CA GLU A 96 -7.28 36.84 -27.51
C GLU A 96 -6.59 35.47 -27.57
N GLY A 97 -6.11 35.07 -28.75
CA GLY A 97 -5.38 33.81 -28.95
C GLY A 97 -4.04 33.81 -28.23
N GLN A 98 -3.30 34.92 -28.30
CA GLN A 98 -2.03 35.09 -27.58
C GLN A 98 -2.22 35.07 -26.05
N ALA A 99 -3.28 35.70 -25.54
CA ALA A 99 -3.60 35.66 -24.12
C ALA A 99 -3.94 34.24 -23.64
N ALA A 100 -4.75 33.49 -24.39
CA ALA A 100 -5.08 32.10 -24.09
C ALA A 100 -3.83 31.18 -24.13
N LEU A 101 -2.94 31.38 -25.11
CA LEU A 101 -1.67 30.64 -25.21
C LEU A 101 -0.73 30.92 -24.04
N ALA A 102 -0.67 32.16 -23.55
CA ALA A 102 0.15 32.50 -22.39
C ALA A 102 -0.31 31.71 -21.15
N VAL A 103 -1.62 31.68 -20.87
CA VAL A 103 -2.20 30.89 -19.78
C VAL A 103 -1.90 29.40 -19.93
N LEU A 104 -2.01 28.85 -21.14
CA LEU A 104 -1.71 27.45 -21.41
C LEU A 104 -0.24 27.11 -21.20
N ARG A 105 0.68 27.97 -21.65
CA ARG A 105 2.13 27.79 -21.46
C ARG A 105 2.52 27.85 -19.99
N ASP A 106 1.95 28.78 -19.24
CA ASP A 106 2.15 28.87 -17.79
C ASP A 106 1.63 27.60 -17.09
N PHE A 107 0.45 27.10 -17.48
CA PHE A 107 -0.07 25.84 -16.97
C PHE A 107 0.87 24.66 -17.26
N LEU A 108 1.33 24.52 -18.50
CA LEU A 108 2.24 23.45 -18.91
C LEU A 108 3.55 23.49 -18.11
N SER A 109 4.17 24.66 -18.02
CA SER A 109 5.42 24.87 -17.27
C SER A 109 5.28 24.50 -15.78
N ASN A 110 4.11 24.77 -15.18
CA ASN A 110 3.89 24.51 -13.75
C ASN A 110 3.45 23.08 -13.43
N SER A 111 2.90 22.36 -14.40
CA SER A 111 2.20 21.09 -14.18
C SER A 111 2.97 19.88 -14.69
N GLU A 112 3.84 20.06 -15.69
CA GLU A 112 4.64 18.99 -16.28
C GLU A 112 5.57 18.32 -15.25
N ASP A 113 6.30 19.12 -14.47
CA ASP A 113 7.20 18.61 -13.43
C ASP A 113 6.46 17.89 -12.31
N LYS A 114 5.25 18.37 -11.96
CA LYS A 114 4.39 17.72 -10.95
C LYS A 114 3.91 16.36 -11.43
N LEU A 115 3.46 16.28 -12.68
CA LEU A 115 3.03 15.02 -13.28
C LEU A 115 4.20 14.03 -13.44
N ARG A 116 5.37 14.51 -13.87
CA ARG A 116 6.59 13.69 -13.94
C ARG A 116 6.93 13.09 -12.59
N LYS A 117 6.89 13.90 -11.52
CA LYS A 117 7.15 13.45 -10.15
C LYS A 117 6.11 12.43 -9.70
N LEU A 118 4.81 12.71 -9.91
CA LEU A 118 3.73 11.80 -9.54
C LEU A 118 3.89 10.44 -10.22
N ARG A 119 4.17 10.41 -11.53
CA ARG A 119 4.43 9.17 -12.28
C ARG A 119 5.61 8.38 -11.69
N ALA A 120 6.70 9.06 -11.35
CA ALA A 120 7.87 8.42 -10.76
C ALA A 120 7.53 7.81 -9.38
N GLU A 121 6.82 8.54 -8.53
CA GLU A 121 6.37 8.05 -7.21
C GLU A 121 5.40 6.87 -7.34
N THR A 122 4.45 6.91 -8.28
CA THR A 122 3.55 5.79 -8.56
C THR A 122 4.29 4.55 -9.03
N LYS A 123 5.32 4.70 -9.87
CA LYS A 123 6.17 3.58 -10.30
C LYS A 123 6.96 2.99 -9.15
N THR A 124 7.58 3.84 -8.32
CA THR A 124 8.28 3.39 -7.11
C THR A 124 7.36 2.62 -6.18
N ALA A 125 6.13 3.10 -5.96
CA ALA A 125 5.14 2.40 -5.15
C ALA A 125 4.76 1.02 -5.71
N GLN A 126 4.61 0.90 -7.03
CA GLN A 126 4.36 -0.40 -7.69
C GLN A 126 5.53 -1.38 -7.49
N THR A 127 6.77 -0.92 -7.71
CA THR A 127 7.95 -1.77 -7.54
C THR A 127 8.10 -2.21 -6.08
N ALA A 128 8.03 -1.29 -5.13
CA ALA A 128 8.12 -1.61 -3.71
C ALA A 128 7.03 -2.58 -3.26
N PHE A 129 5.80 -2.43 -3.77
CA PHE A 129 4.72 -3.36 -3.45
C PHE A 129 4.96 -4.76 -4.03
N ALA A 130 5.48 -4.86 -5.26
CA ALA A 130 5.82 -6.14 -5.87
C ALA A 130 6.92 -6.88 -5.08
N GLU A 131 7.96 -6.16 -4.64
CA GLU A 131 9.04 -6.71 -3.80
C GLU A 131 8.50 -7.20 -2.45
N VAL A 132 7.59 -6.45 -1.81
CA VAL A 132 6.95 -6.85 -0.56
C VAL A 132 6.11 -8.10 -0.73
N LEU A 133 5.35 -8.22 -1.83
CA LEU A 133 4.59 -9.44 -2.10
C LEU A 133 5.50 -10.65 -2.27
N GLU A 134 6.57 -10.51 -3.06
CA GLU A 134 7.56 -11.58 -3.26
C GLU A 134 8.21 -12.00 -1.94
N TYR A 135 8.61 -11.03 -1.10
CA TYR A 135 9.20 -11.28 0.20
C TYR A 135 8.30 -12.13 1.12
N TYR A 136 6.98 -11.88 1.09
CA TYR A 136 6.00 -12.65 1.86
C TYR A 136 5.46 -13.90 1.13
N GLY A 137 6.01 -14.23 -0.05
CA GLY A 137 5.57 -15.38 -0.85
C GLY A 137 4.16 -15.25 -1.42
N GLU A 138 3.70 -14.02 -1.66
CA GLU A 138 2.43 -13.69 -2.30
C GLU A 138 2.65 -13.20 -3.74
N SER A 139 1.59 -13.14 -4.55
CA SER A 139 1.65 -12.69 -5.95
C SER A 139 0.76 -11.49 -6.22
N SER A 140 1.25 -10.56 -7.05
CA SER A 140 0.50 -9.38 -7.51
C SER A 140 -0.72 -9.73 -8.36
N ARG A 141 -0.76 -10.95 -8.93
CA ARG A 141 -1.96 -11.46 -9.64
C ARG A 141 -3.08 -11.85 -8.69
N SER A 142 -2.74 -12.21 -7.46
CA SER A 142 -3.70 -12.75 -6.48
C SER A 142 -4.07 -11.76 -5.38
N MET A 143 -3.31 -10.65 -5.23
CA MET A 143 -3.49 -9.78 -4.07
C MET A 143 -3.23 -8.31 -4.40
N ALA A 144 -4.29 -7.51 -4.26
CA ALA A 144 -4.21 -6.05 -4.34
C ALA A 144 -3.63 -5.45 -3.04
N PRO A 145 -3.03 -4.24 -3.09
CA PRO A 145 -2.41 -3.60 -1.92
C PRO A 145 -3.35 -3.43 -0.73
N ASN A 146 -4.57 -2.94 -0.96
CA ASN A 146 -5.58 -2.80 0.08
C ASN A 146 -5.86 -4.13 0.80
N THR A 147 -6.00 -5.22 0.05
CA THR A 147 -6.20 -6.57 0.61
C THR A 147 -4.98 -7.04 1.40
N PHE A 148 -3.77 -6.86 0.86
CA PHE A 148 -2.52 -7.23 1.53
C PHE A 148 -2.34 -6.49 2.85
N PHE A 149 -2.41 -5.16 2.83
CA PHE A 149 -2.21 -4.33 4.03
C PHE A 149 -3.34 -4.50 5.05
N ALA A 150 -4.56 -4.85 4.61
CA ALA A 150 -5.66 -5.16 5.52
C ALA A 150 -5.37 -6.37 6.42
N ILE A 151 -4.58 -7.35 5.98
CA ILE A 151 -4.15 -8.48 6.83
C ILE A 151 -3.33 -7.97 8.01
N PHE A 152 -2.30 -7.16 7.74
CA PHE A 152 -1.48 -6.55 8.79
C PHE A 152 -2.28 -5.61 9.70
N LEU A 153 -3.22 -4.84 9.15
CA LEU A 153 -4.10 -3.97 9.94
C LEU A 153 -4.97 -4.77 10.91
N ARG A 154 -5.58 -5.89 10.45
CA ARG A 154 -6.35 -6.77 11.32
C ARG A 154 -5.45 -7.42 12.38
N PHE A 155 -4.30 -7.94 11.97
CA PHE A 155 -3.34 -8.56 12.88
C PHE A 155 -2.86 -7.59 13.97
N THR A 156 -2.39 -6.39 13.61
CA THR A 156 -1.93 -5.38 14.59
C THR A 156 -3.05 -4.96 15.54
N LYS A 157 -4.28 -4.76 15.05
CA LYS A 157 -5.46 -4.49 15.90
C LYS A 157 -5.77 -5.66 16.83
N ALA A 158 -5.70 -6.90 16.34
CA ALA A 158 -5.92 -8.09 17.16
C ALA A 158 -4.82 -8.27 18.22
N TYR A 159 -3.55 -8.11 17.84
CA TYR A 159 -2.39 -8.20 18.71
C TYR A 159 -2.47 -7.20 19.87
N LYS A 160 -2.81 -5.94 19.57
CA LYS A 160 -3.01 -4.90 20.60
C LYS A 160 -4.15 -5.24 21.57
N ARG A 161 -5.25 -5.83 21.09
CA ARG A 161 -6.38 -6.23 21.95
C ARG A 161 -6.03 -7.40 22.87
N CYS A 162 -5.10 -8.26 22.46
CA CYS A 162 -4.61 -9.36 23.28
C CYS A 162 -3.70 -8.89 24.42
N TRP A 163 -3.26 -7.64 24.42
CA TRP A 163 -2.49 -7.10 25.52
C TRP A 163 -3.38 -6.94 26.76
N VAL A 164 -3.12 -7.78 27.76
CA VAL A 164 -3.69 -7.65 29.10
C VAL A 164 -2.66 -6.94 29.98
N LYS A 165 -3.09 -5.83 30.62
CA LYS A 165 -2.27 -5.07 31.57
C LYS A 165 -1.96 -5.89 32.81
#